data_AF-A0A1V4B3K1-F1
#
_entry.id   AF-A0A1V4B3K1-F1
#
_cell.length_a   1.000
_cell.length_b   1.000
_cell.length_c   1.000
_cell.angle_alpha   90.00
_cell.angle_beta   90.00
_cell.angle_gamma   90.00
#
_symmetry.space_group_name_H-M   'P 1'
#
loop_
_entity.id
_entity.type
_entity.pdbx_description
1 polymer ?
#
loop_
_entity_poly.entity_id
_entity_poly.type
_entity_poly.pdbx_seq_one_letter_code
_entity_poly.pdbx_strand_id
1 'polypeptide(L)'
;MDNTLQQIQRAQDNYGKMLKLLPKIRHNSEVLHQAKNIMQELIDFYENPHWLTLHDNSDQYEFDTHGNYSVLSEDAIWNVLVEYHEIMEELQQENCE
;
A
#
# COMPACT_ATOMS: atom_id res chain seq x y z
N MET A 1 -21.60 -39.68 -19.40
CA MET A 1 -20.23 -39.28 -19.02
C MET A 1 -20.25 -39.10 -17.51
N ASP A 2 -19.32 -39.74 -16.80
CA ASP A 2 -19.36 -39.84 -15.34
C ASP A 2 -19.19 -38.46 -14.68
N ASN A 3 -20.22 -38.03 -13.93
CA ASN A 3 -20.30 -36.71 -13.28
C ASN A 3 -19.12 -36.52 -12.31
N THR A 4 -18.66 -37.61 -11.69
CA THR A 4 -17.52 -37.61 -10.77
C THR A 4 -16.22 -37.20 -11.45
N LEU A 5 -15.92 -37.70 -12.65
CA LEU A 5 -14.71 -37.31 -13.39
C LEU A 5 -14.73 -35.84 -13.80
N GLN A 6 -15.89 -35.30 -14.17
CA GLN A 6 -16.02 -33.88 -14.51
C GLN A 6 -15.81 -32.97 -13.28
N GLN A 7 -16.33 -33.36 -12.11
CA GLN A 7 -16.09 -32.65 -10.86
C GLN A 7 -14.61 -32.67 -10.46
N ILE A 8 -13.96 -33.82 -10.59
CA ILE A 8 -12.53 -33.98 -10.30
C ILE A 8 -11.69 -33.10 -11.23
N GLN A 9 -11.98 -33.10 -12.53
CA GLN A 9 -11.24 -32.27 -13.48
C GLN A 9 -11.39 -30.77 -13.18
N ARG A 10 -12.61 -30.32 -12.85
CA ARG A 10 -12.87 -28.93 -12.46
C ARG A 10 -12.07 -28.54 -11.21
N ALA A 11 -12.00 -29.43 -10.21
CA ALA A 11 -11.19 -29.19 -9.01
C ALA A 11 -9.70 -29.11 -9.33
N GLN A 12 -9.18 -30.01 -10.20
CA GLN A 12 -7.80 -30.01 -10.64
C GLN A 12 -7.41 -28.73 -11.40
N ASP A 13 -8.29 -28.24 -12.26
CA ASP A 13 -8.07 -27.00 -13.02
C ASP A 13 -8.04 -25.79 -12.08
N ASN A 14 -8.95 -25.74 -11.12
CA ASN A 14 -9.01 -24.68 -10.10
C ASN A 14 -7.77 -24.70 -9.20
N TYR A 15 -7.29 -25.87 -8.80
CA TYR A 15 -6.04 -26.02 -8.06
C TYR A 15 -4.86 -25.43 -8.84
N GLY A 16 -4.73 -25.77 -10.12
CA GLY A 16 -3.68 -25.21 -10.99
C GLY A 16 -3.76 -23.69 -11.16
N LYS A 17 -4.98 -23.14 -11.25
CA LYS A 17 -5.20 -21.67 -11.25
C LYS A 17 -4.76 -21.05 -9.92
N MET A 18 -5.13 -21.66 -8.80
CA MET A 18 -4.79 -21.15 -7.48
C MET A 18 -3.29 -21.12 -7.24
N LEU A 19 -2.56 -22.17 -7.65
CA LEU A 19 -1.09 -22.19 -7.58
C LEU A 19 -0.43 -21.00 -8.31
N LYS A 20 -1.03 -20.52 -9.41
CA LYS A 20 -0.55 -19.35 -10.16
C LYS A 20 -0.90 -18.02 -9.47
N LEU A 21 -1.95 -17.99 -8.64
CA LEU A 21 -2.38 -16.80 -7.91
C LEU A 21 -1.58 -16.60 -6.62
N LEU A 22 -1.21 -17.68 -5.92
CA LEU A 22 -0.45 -17.62 -4.66
C LEU A 22 0.78 -16.69 -4.66
N PRO A 23 1.68 -16.71 -5.68
CA PRO A 23 2.82 -15.79 -5.68
C PRO A 23 2.41 -14.32 -5.86
N LYS A 24 1.32 -14.05 -6.60
CA LYS A 24 0.81 -12.68 -6.76
C LYS A 24 0.22 -12.14 -5.45
N ILE A 25 -0.53 -12.98 -4.75
CA ILE A 25 -1.05 -12.67 -3.41
C ILE A 25 0.10 -12.38 -2.44
N ARG A 26 1.14 -13.21 -2.46
CA ARG A 26 2.33 -13.01 -1.63
C ARG A 26 3.05 -11.70 -1.96
N HIS A 27 3.26 -11.43 -3.24
CA HIS A 27 3.89 -10.18 -3.68
C HIS A 27 3.10 -8.96 -3.24
N ASN A 28 1.77 -8.97 -3.44
CA ASN A 28 0.91 -7.88 -2.98
C ASN A 28 0.99 -7.72 -1.45
N SER A 29 1.04 -8.81 -0.68
CA SER A 29 1.20 -8.74 0.78
C SER A 29 2.54 -8.13 1.19
N GLU A 30 3.64 -8.47 0.50
CA GLU A 30 4.96 -7.87 0.74
C GLU A 30 4.95 -6.37 0.40
N VAL A 31 4.31 -5.97 -0.68
CA VAL A 31 4.13 -4.56 -1.07
C VAL A 31 3.32 -3.81 -0.01
N LEU A 32 2.21 -4.38 0.46
CA LEU A 32 1.40 -3.77 1.53
C LEU A 32 2.18 -3.64 2.84
N HIS A 33 3.03 -4.62 3.17
CA HIS A 33 3.89 -4.52 4.35
C HIS A 33 4.92 -3.39 4.22
N GLN A 34 5.54 -3.25 3.05
CA GLN A 34 6.48 -2.15 2.78
C GLN A 34 5.79 -0.79 2.83
N ALA A 35 4.62 -0.65 2.18
CA ALA A 35 3.82 0.57 2.21
C ALA A 35 3.46 0.96 3.65
N LYS A 36 3.02 0.00 4.47
CA LYS A 36 2.71 0.24 5.89
C LYS A 36 3.91 0.79 6.67
N ASN A 37 5.10 0.24 6.46
CA ASN A 37 6.31 0.70 7.15
C ASN A 37 6.68 2.12 6.73
N ILE A 38 6.67 2.41 5.42
CA ILE A 38 6.95 3.76 4.89
C ILE A 38 5.91 4.77 5.40
N MET A 39 4.63 4.41 5.39
CA MET A 39 3.57 5.28 5.89
C MET A 39 3.74 5.58 7.38
N GLN A 40 4.14 4.60 8.19
CA GLN A 40 4.45 4.85 9.60
C GLN A 40 5.61 5.84 9.76
N GLU A 41 6.68 5.70 8.98
CA GLU A 41 7.81 6.65 9.01
C GLU A 41 7.39 8.08 8.60
N LEU A 42 6.52 8.21 7.59
CA LEU A 42 5.98 9.50 7.16
C LEU A 42 5.06 10.13 8.22
N ILE A 43 4.20 9.33 8.86
CA ILE A 43 3.35 9.77 9.98
C ILE A 43 4.24 10.23 11.14
N ASP A 44 5.20 9.43 11.56
CA ASP A 44 6.09 9.74 12.67
C ASP A 44 6.90 11.02 12.40
N PHE A 45 7.29 11.25 11.14
CA PHE A 45 7.96 12.48 10.73
C PHE A 45 7.03 13.70 10.78
N TYR A 46 5.81 13.58 10.24
CA TYR A 46 4.84 14.68 10.16
C TYR A 46 4.24 15.06 11.52
N GLU A 47 3.97 14.06 12.38
CA GLU A 47 3.45 14.27 13.73
C GLU A 47 4.54 14.72 14.73
N ASN A 48 5.81 14.67 14.33
CA ASN A 48 6.89 15.16 15.17
C ASN A 48 6.72 16.67 15.42
N PRO A 49 6.70 17.14 16.68
CA PRO A 49 6.58 18.57 16.97
C PRO A 49 7.67 19.44 16.33
N HIS A 50 8.82 18.84 15.99
CA HIS A 50 9.90 19.52 15.28
C HIS A 50 9.59 19.80 13.80
N TRP A 51 8.64 19.07 13.21
CA TRP A 51 8.24 19.24 11.81
C TRP A 51 7.82 20.67 11.51
N LEU A 52 7.06 21.31 12.39
CA LEU A 52 6.63 22.71 12.20
C LEU A 52 7.82 23.66 12.09
N THR A 53 8.87 23.44 12.89
CA THR A 53 10.10 24.24 12.77
C THR A 53 10.82 23.97 11.46
N LEU A 54 10.83 22.74 10.97
CA LEU A 54 11.40 22.40 9.67
C LEU A 54 10.59 23.03 8.52
N HIS A 55 9.26 22.99 8.59
CA HIS A 55 8.34 23.64 7.67
C HIS A 55 8.57 25.15 7.59
N ASP A 56 8.55 25.84 8.74
CA ASP A 56 8.72 27.29 8.84
C ASP A 56 10.08 27.77 8.31
N ASN A 57 11.09 26.91 8.33
CA ASN A 57 12.44 27.18 7.86
C ASN A 57 12.77 26.43 6.57
N SER A 58 11.77 25.96 5.82
CA SER A 58 11.96 25.10 4.65
C SER A 58 12.90 25.70 3.59
N ASP A 59 12.86 27.02 3.39
CA ASP A 59 13.74 27.77 2.48
C ASP A 59 15.24 27.70 2.84
N GLN A 60 15.58 27.26 4.06
CA GLN A 60 16.96 27.13 4.53
C GLN A 60 17.58 25.77 4.19
N TYR A 61 16.79 24.82 3.70
CA TYR A 61 17.23 23.47 3.40
C TYR A 61 17.21 23.22 1.89
N GLU A 62 18.30 22.66 1.37
CA GLU A 62 18.38 22.18 -0.01
C GLU A 62 18.38 20.65 0.00
N PHE A 63 17.33 20.05 -0.59
CA PHE A 63 17.19 18.61 -0.76
C PHE A 63 16.45 18.32 -2.06
N ASP A 64 16.73 17.15 -2.64
CA ASP A 64 16.13 16.73 -3.89
C ASP A 64 14.73 16.15 -3.62
N THR A 65 13.69 16.79 -4.16
CA THR A 65 12.31 16.27 -4.08
C THR A 65 12.01 15.26 -5.18
N HIS A 66 12.95 15.06 -6.11
CA HIS A 66 12.81 14.22 -7.30
C HIS A 66 11.57 14.56 -8.13
N GLY A 67 11.19 15.85 -8.16
CA GLY A 67 10.02 16.35 -8.89
C GLY A 67 8.69 16.21 -8.13
N ASN A 68 8.70 15.74 -6.88
CA ASN A 68 7.52 15.69 -6.01
C ASN A 68 7.40 16.96 -5.15
N TYR A 69 6.27 17.07 -4.45
CA TYR A 69 6.12 18.05 -3.36
C TYR A 69 7.07 17.72 -2.22
N SER A 70 7.57 18.78 -1.57
CA SER A 70 8.39 18.65 -0.37
C SER A 70 7.58 18.02 0.76
N VAL A 71 8.19 17.10 1.51
CA VAL A 71 7.65 16.54 2.77
C VAL A 71 7.53 17.60 3.89
N LEU A 72 8.12 18.78 3.68
CA LEU A 72 7.94 19.95 4.51
C LEU A 72 6.76 20.81 4.05
N SER A 73 6.03 20.48 2.99
CA SER A 73 4.76 21.16 2.69
C SER A 73 3.64 20.59 3.55
N GLU A 74 2.65 21.42 3.86
CA GLU A 74 1.46 21.00 4.64
C GLU A 74 0.72 19.83 3.98
N ASP A 75 0.69 19.81 2.64
CA ASP A 75 -0.16 18.88 1.90
C ASP A 75 0.53 17.58 1.48
N ALA A 76 1.87 17.51 1.38
CA ALA A 76 2.53 16.36 0.75
C ALA A 76 2.26 15.03 1.48
N ILE A 77 2.48 15.00 2.80
CA ILE A 77 2.26 13.79 3.60
C ILE A 77 0.76 13.56 3.81
N TRP A 78 -0.02 14.63 4.02
CA TRP A 78 -1.47 14.53 4.18
C TRP A 78 -2.15 13.90 2.95
N ASN A 79 -1.80 14.32 1.74
CA ASN A 79 -2.38 13.78 0.51
C ASN A 79 -2.09 12.28 0.36
N VAL A 80 -0.84 11.87 0.59
CA VAL A 80 -0.46 10.44 0.52
C VAL A 80 -1.15 9.63 1.63
N LEU A 81 -1.38 10.21 2.82
CA LEU A 81 -2.13 9.57 3.89
C LEU A 81 -3.58 9.30 3.51
N VAL A 82 -4.25 10.28 2.90
CA VAL A 82 -5.63 10.14 2.44
C VAL A 82 -5.74 9.06 1.37
N GLU A 83 -4.90 9.12 0.33
CA GLU A 83 -4.89 8.11 -0.74
C GLU A 83 -4.58 6.71 -0.20
N TYR A 84 -3.61 6.58 0.71
CA TYR A 84 -3.29 5.31 1.35
C TYR A 84 -4.47 4.78 2.18
N HIS A 85 -5.18 5.64 2.90
CA HIS A 85 -6.36 5.24 3.68
C HIS A 85 -7.48 4.71 2.77
N GLU A 86 -7.80 5.42 1.69
CA GLU A 86 -8.82 5.02 0.72
C GLU A 86 -8.49 3.63 0.11
N ILE A 87 -7.25 3.43 -0.34
CA ILE A 87 -6.80 2.13 -0.86
C ILE A 87 -6.95 1.01 0.18
N MET A 88 -6.62 1.28 1.45
CA MET A 88 -6.73 0.27 2.51
C MET A 88 -8.19 -0.06 2.84
N GLU A 89 -9.10 0.91 2.75
CA GLU A 89 -10.54 0.68 2.89
C GLU A 89 -11.10 -0.17 1.74
N GLU A 90 -10.72 0.12 0.50
CA GLU A 90 -11.09 -0.68 -0.68
C GLU A 90 -10.64 -2.15 -0.50
N LEU A 91 -9.40 -2.37 -0.11
CA LEU A 91 -8.86 -3.71 0.16
C LEU A 91 -9.57 -4.42 1.33
N GLN A 92 -10.05 -3.69 2.33
CA GLN A 92 -10.84 -4.30 3.42
C GLN A 92 -12.23 -4.72 2.97
N GLN A 93 -12.88 -3.93 2.09
CA GLN A 93 -14.19 -4.27 1.53
C GLN A 93 -14.13 -5.52 0.66
N GLU A 94 -13.08 -5.67 -0.17
CA GLU A 94 -12.86 -6.88 -0.99
C GLU A 94 -12.62 -8.16 -0.16
N ASN A 95 -12.21 -8.04 1.11
CA ASN A 95 -11.98 -9.18 2.01
C ASN A 95 -13.21 -9.56 2.86
N CYS A 96 -14.30 -8.79 2.79
CA CYS A 96 -15.53 -8.97 3.59
C CYS A 96 -16.73 -9.51 2.78
N GLU A 97 -16.60 -9.73 1.47
CA GLU A 97 -17.58 -10.41 0.59
C GLU A 97 -17.22 -11.88 0.33
#